data_AF-A0A7W7MTE2-F1
#
_entry.id   AF-A0A7W7MTE2-F1
#
_cell.length_a   1.000
_cell.length_b   1.000
_cell.length_c   1.000
_cell.angle_alpha   90.00
_cell.angle_beta   90.00
_cell.angle_gamma   90.00
#
_symmetry.space_group_name_H-M   'P 1'
#
loop_
_entity.id
_entity.type
_entity.pdbx_description
1 polymer ?
#
loop_
_entity_poly.entity_id
_entity_poly.type
_entity_poly.pdbx_seq_one_letter_code
_entity_poly.pdbx_strand_id
1 'polypeptide(L)'
;MSDEQEPIDHQLQQMTTNPRLAEATKEALKRLRQGGAGPELAEMATEVLEGRTDLRTVGRSSVYAAQLTEAADRFRDWQASLTPEEREALDRSTHEYLGDAENR
;
A
#
# COMPACT_ATOMS: atom_id res chain seq x y z
N MET A 1 16.71 1.40 23.51
CA MET A 1 15.44 0.66 23.37
C MET A 1 15.58 -0.11 22.07
N SER A 2 15.47 -1.43 22.11
CA SER A 2 15.71 -2.27 20.94
C SER A 2 14.78 -1.83 19.81
N ASP A 3 15.34 -1.44 18.68
CA ASP A 3 14.62 -1.31 17.41
C ASP A 3 14.15 -2.72 17.02
N GLU A 4 13.07 -3.18 17.64
CA GLU A 4 12.37 -4.38 17.23
C GLU A 4 11.70 -4.03 15.90
N GLN A 5 12.39 -4.29 14.79
CA GLN A 5 11.87 -4.04 13.45
C GLN A 5 10.49 -4.68 13.34
N GLU A 6 9.48 -3.90 12.96
CA GLU A 6 8.13 -4.42 12.84
C GLU A 6 8.13 -5.51 11.75
N PRO A 7 7.38 -6.61 11.90
CA PRO A 7 7.39 -7.72 10.94
C PRO A 7 7.14 -7.30 9.49
N ILE A 8 6.37 -6.21 9.29
CA ILE A 8 6.08 -5.64 7.99
C ILE A 8 7.29 -4.96 7.34
N ASP A 9 8.24 -4.42 8.12
CA ASP A 9 9.38 -3.67 7.59
C ASP A 9 10.31 -4.58 6.78
N HIS A 10 10.55 -5.80 7.27
CA HIS A 10 11.34 -6.80 6.56
C HIS A 10 10.66 -7.27 5.26
N GLN A 11 9.32 -7.39 5.25
CA GLN A 11 8.58 -7.75 4.04
C GLN A 11 8.68 -6.66 2.98
N LEU A 12 8.53 -5.40 3.38
CA LEU A 12 8.61 -4.25 2.48
C LEU A 12 10.00 -4.09 1.88
N GLN A 13 11.06 -4.29 2.67
CA GLN A 13 12.45 -4.32 2.18
C GLN A 13 12.69 -5.41 1.13
N GLN A 14 11.99 -6.55 1.22
CA GLN A 14 12.06 -7.61 0.20
C GLN A 14 11.24 -7.31 -1.06
N MET A 15 10.23 -6.45 -0.96
CA MET A 15 9.34 -6.11 -2.08
C MET A 15 9.82 -4.91 -2.88
N THR A 16 10.52 -3.97 -2.24
CA THR A 16 11.02 -2.75 -2.89
C THR A 16 12.33 -2.30 -2.25
N THR A 17 13.24 -1.83 -3.09
CA THR A 17 14.47 -1.14 -2.64
C THR A 17 14.24 0.34 -2.35
N ASN A 18 13.05 0.88 -2.68
CA ASN A 18 12.70 2.26 -2.42
C ASN A 18 12.10 2.42 -1.01
N PRO A 19 12.81 3.08 -0.07
CA PRO A 19 12.36 3.23 1.31
C PRO A 19 11.10 4.08 1.45
N ARG A 20 10.87 5.04 0.54
CA ARG A 20 9.65 5.87 0.55
C ARG A 20 8.43 5.06 0.12
N LEU A 21 8.60 4.18 -0.86
CA LEU A 21 7.53 3.26 -1.26
C LEU A 21 7.20 2.27 -0.14
N ALA A 22 8.21 1.76 0.56
CA ALA A 22 8.01 0.93 1.74
C ALA A 22 7.18 1.66 2.81
N GLU A 23 7.59 2.88 3.19
CA GLU A 23 6.86 3.68 4.19
C GLU A 23 5.44 4.02 3.74
N ALA A 24 5.26 4.42 2.47
CA ALA A 24 3.94 4.71 1.91
C ALA A 24 3.01 3.49 1.96
N THR A 25 3.55 2.29 1.69
CA THR A 25 2.80 1.04 1.78
C THR A 25 2.43 0.73 3.23
N LYS A 26 3.35 0.92 4.18
CA LYS A 26 3.09 0.75 5.62
C LYS A 26 2.00 1.69 6.10
N GLU A 27 2.04 2.96 5.72
CA GLU A 27 1.01 3.95 6.05
C GLU A 27 -0.34 3.62 5.41
N ALA A 28 -0.36 3.12 4.18
CA ALA A 28 -1.58 2.64 3.54
C ALA A 28 -2.22 1.48 4.33
N LEU A 29 -1.43 0.50 4.79
CA LEU A 29 -1.92 -0.60 5.64
C LEU A 29 -2.46 -0.08 6.97
N LYS A 30 -1.79 0.87 7.62
CA LYS A 30 -2.29 1.48 8.86
C LYS A 30 -3.64 2.18 8.66
N ARG A 31 -3.87 2.83 7.51
CA ARG A 31 -5.16 3.44 7.15
C ARG A 31 -6.23 2.39 6.85
N LEU A 32 -5.89 1.30 6.16
CA LEU A 32 -6.81 0.19 5.93
C LEU A 32 -7.27 -0.42 7.25
N ARG A 33 -6.37 -0.63 8.21
CA ARG A 33 -6.69 -1.09 9.57
C ARG A 33 -7.71 -0.18 10.29
N GLN A 34 -7.74 1.11 9.97
CA GLN A 34 -8.71 2.05 10.54
C GLN A 34 -10.13 1.91 9.94
N GLY A 35 -10.32 1.01 8.97
CA GLY A 35 -11.63 0.71 8.38
C GLY A 35 -11.99 1.50 7.13
N GLY A 36 -11.07 2.29 6.57
CA GLY A 36 -11.34 3.17 5.42
C GLY A 36 -11.75 2.45 4.13
N ALA A 37 -11.59 1.12 4.06
CA ALA A 37 -11.94 0.31 2.90
C ALA A 37 -12.84 -0.90 3.23
N GLY A 38 -13.50 -0.88 4.40
CA GLY A 38 -14.36 -1.98 4.86
C GLY A 38 -13.68 -2.92 5.87
N PRO A 39 -14.48 -3.70 6.62
CA PRO A 39 -13.99 -4.52 7.73
C PRO A 39 -13.04 -5.64 7.28
N GLU A 40 -13.25 -6.24 6.10
CA GLU A 40 -12.43 -7.34 5.58
C GLU A 40 -11.00 -6.87 5.26
N LEU A 41 -10.87 -5.69 4.66
CA LEU A 41 -9.55 -5.10 4.37
C LEU A 41 -8.87 -4.55 5.63
N ALA A 42 -9.65 -4.15 6.64
CA ALA A 42 -9.12 -3.76 7.94
C ALA A 42 -8.56 -4.97 8.72
N GLU A 43 -9.25 -6.10 8.68
CA GLU A 43 -8.77 -7.37 9.23
C GLU A 43 -7.48 -7.80 8.53
N MET A 44 -7.49 -7.86 7.20
CA MET A 44 -6.29 -8.17 6.40
C MET A 44 -5.10 -7.30 6.78
N ALA A 45 -5.30 -5.97 6.85
CA ALA A 45 -4.23 -5.05 7.20
C ALA A 45 -3.71 -5.27 8.63
N THR A 46 -4.59 -5.66 9.56
CA THR A 46 -4.20 -6.04 10.93
C THR A 46 -3.32 -7.28 10.92
N GLU A 47 -3.73 -8.33 10.22
CA GLU A 47 -2.97 -9.58 10.14
C GLU A 47 -1.57 -9.38 9.53
N VAL A 48 -1.48 -8.54 8.50
CA VAL A 48 -0.20 -8.20 7.84
C VAL A 48 0.70 -7.39 8.77
N LEU A 49 0.17 -6.34 9.40
CA LEU A 49 0.94 -5.48 10.30
C LEU A 49 1.45 -6.22 11.54
N GLU A 50 0.66 -7.16 12.06
CA GLU A 50 1.05 -8.00 13.20
C GLU A 50 1.94 -9.19 12.81
N GLY A 51 2.23 -9.39 11.52
CA GLY A 51 3.05 -10.49 11.03
C GLY A 51 2.40 -11.87 11.14
N ARG A 52 1.07 -11.93 11.30
CA ARG A 52 0.31 -13.19 11.27
C ARG A 52 0.17 -13.74 9.85
N THR A 53 0.26 -12.85 8.86
CA THR A 53 0.35 -13.16 7.43
C THR A 53 1.34 -12.20 6.76
N ASP A 54 1.59 -12.42 5.48
CA ASP A 54 2.48 -11.59 4.68
C ASP A 54 1.79 -11.06 3.40
N LEU A 55 2.31 -9.95 2.85
CA LEU A 55 1.73 -9.30 1.67
C LEU A 55 1.66 -10.21 0.45
N ARG A 56 2.61 -11.14 0.28
CA ARG A 56 2.62 -12.09 -0.84
C ARG A 56 1.55 -13.17 -0.67
N THR A 57 1.31 -13.60 0.55
CA THR A 57 0.25 -14.55 0.93
C THR A 57 -1.12 -13.90 0.74
N VAL A 58 -1.32 -12.68 1.24
CA VAL A 58 -2.56 -11.92 1.03
C VAL A 58 -2.86 -11.70 -0.44
N GLY A 59 -1.86 -11.28 -1.24
CA GLY A 59 -2.03 -11.06 -2.67
C GLY A 59 -2.40 -12.31 -3.48
N ARG A 60 -2.23 -13.51 -2.89
CA ARG A 60 -2.63 -14.81 -3.47
C ARG A 60 -3.88 -15.39 -2.81
N SER A 61 -4.37 -14.75 -1.75
CA SER A 61 -5.50 -15.24 -0.98
C SER A 61 -6.81 -15.00 -1.74
N SER A 62 -7.55 -16.07 -1.99
CA SER A 62 -8.91 -15.98 -2.54
C SER A 62 -9.88 -15.28 -1.59
N VAL A 63 -9.58 -15.25 -0.28
CA VAL A 63 -10.42 -14.61 0.75
C VAL A 63 -10.52 -13.10 0.53
N TYR A 64 -9.41 -12.47 0.14
CA TYR A 64 -9.33 -11.01 -0.05
C TYR A 64 -9.36 -10.59 -1.53
N ALA A 65 -9.34 -11.54 -2.46
CA ALA A 65 -9.22 -11.28 -3.88
C ALA A 65 -10.37 -10.42 -4.44
N ALA A 66 -11.60 -10.65 -3.99
CA ALA A 66 -12.76 -9.89 -4.44
C ALA A 66 -12.66 -8.41 -4.02
N GLN A 67 -12.36 -8.15 -2.74
CA GLN A 67 -12.26 -6.82 -2.16
C GLN A 67 -11.08 -6.04 -2.73
N LEU A 68 -9.94 -6.71 -2.96
CA LEU A 68 -8.78 -6.10 -3.61
C LEU A 68 -9.07 -5.76 -5.08
N THR A 69 -9.77 -6.65 -5.80
CA THR A 69 -10.19 -6.40 -7.19
C THR A 69 -11.14 -5.20 -7.26
N GLU A 70 -12.14 -5.15 -6.39
CA GLU A 70 -13.09 -4.05 -6.32
C GLU A 70 -12.40 -2.72 -5.99
N ALA A 71 -11.46 -2.71 -5.03
CA ALA A 71 -10.67 -1.52 -4.73
C ALA A 71 -9.83 -1.07 -5.93
N ALA A 72 -9.25 -2.01 -6.68
CA ALA A 72 -8.48 -1.72 -7.87
C ALA A 72 -9.35 -1.23 -9.04
N ASP A 73 -10.57 -1.74 -9.18
CA ASP A 73 -11.57 -1.23 -10.15
C ASP A 73 -11.94 0.21 -9.80
N ARG A 74 -12.31 0.48 -8.53
CA ARG A 74 -12.63 1.85 -8.07
C ARG A 74 -11.49 2.84 -8.31
N PHE A 75 -10.24 2.43 -8.05
CA PHE A 75 -9.07 3.25 -8.34
C PHE A 75 -8.93 3.55 -9.83
N ARG A 76 -9.08 2.53 -10.69
CA ARG A 76 -9.01 2.70 -12.15
C ARG A 76 -10.09 3.61 -12.68
N ASP A 77 -11.32 3.47 -12.20
CA ASP A 77 -12.44 4.32 -12.59
C ASP A 77 -12.20 5.79 -12.18
N TRP A 78 -11.73 6.02 -10.95
CA TRP A 78 -11.33 7.34 -10.50
C TRP A 78 -10.20 7.92 -11.37
N GLN A 79 -9.14 7.15 -11.63
CA GLN A 79 -8.02 7.59 -12.46
C GLN A 79 -8.45 7.92 -13.90
N ALA A 80 -9.38 7.13 -14.46
CA ALA A 80 -9.94 7.34 -15.79
C ALA A 80 -10.80 8.62 -15.86
N SER A 81 -11.42 9.01 -14.74
CA SER A 81 -12.25 10.22 -14.64
C SER A 81 -11.45 11.54 -14.60
N LEU A 82 -10.14 11.49 -14.34
CA LEU A 82 -9.28 12.66 -14.23
C LEU A 82 -9.17 13.44 -15.56
N THR A 83 -8.99 14.76 -15.49
CA THR A 83 -8.61 15.56 -16.66
C THR A 83 -7.13 15.33 -17.03
N PRO A 84 -6.67 15.78 -18.22
CA PRO A 84 -5.25 15.74 -18.55
C PRO A 84 -4.38 16.48 -17.53
N GLU A 85 -4.81 17.66 -17.06
CA GLU A 85 -4.05 18.43 -16.06
C GLU A 85 -3.98 17.72 -14.71
N GLU A 86 -5.08 17.11 -14.27
CA GLU A 86 -5.13 16.35 -13.01
C GLU A 86 -4.27 15.09 -13.06
N ARG A 87 -4.22 14.40 -14.21
CA ARG A 87 -3.30 13.27 -14.43
C ARG A 87 -1.85 13.71 -14.34
N GLU A 88 -1.49 14.81 -14.99
CA GLU A 88 -0.11 15.32 -14.94
C GLU A 88 0.29 15.73 -13.51
N ALA A 89 -0.63 16.34 -12.77
CA ALA A 89 -0.41 16.68 -11.36
C ALA A 89 -0.24 15.43 -10.47
N LEU A 90 -1.05 14.39 -10.70
CA LEU A 90 -0.93 13.11 -10.00
C LEU A 90 0.42 12.44 -10.28
N ASP A 91 0.82 12.38 -11.55
CA ASP A 91 2.10 11.78 -11.96
C ASP A 91 3.28 12.55 -11.36
N ARG A 92 3.26 13.89 -11.43
CA ARG A 92 4.30 14.74 -10.85
C ARG A 92 4.40 14.56 -9.34
N SER A 93 3.28 14.63 -8.63
CA SER A 93 3.26 14.44 -7.17
C SER A 93 3.75 13.05 -6.76
N THR A 94 3.40 12.02 -7.54
CA THR A 94 3.88 10.64 -7.31
C THR A 94 5.38 10.54 -7.55
N HIS A 95 5.89 11.18 -8.61
CA HIS A 95 7.32 11.21 -8.90
C HIS A 95 8.11 11.99 -7.85
N GLU A 96 7.62 13.14 -7.38
CA GLU A 96 8.25 13.90 -6.29
C GLU A 96 8.24 13.09 -4.98
N TYR A 97 7.12 12.45 -4.68
CA TYR A 97 6.97 11.68 -3.45
C TYR A 97 7.80 10.38 -3.44
N LEU A 98 7.93 9.68 -4.57
CA LEU A 98 8.62 8.39 -4.67
C LEU A 98 10.03 8.46 -5.28
N GLY A 99 10.32 9.43 -6.15
CA GLY A 99 11.56 9.54 -6.93
C GLY A 99 12.76 10.14 -6.19
N ASP A 100 12.53 10.85 -5.08
CA ASP A 100 13.58 11.50 -4.27
C ASP A 100 14.49 10.54 -3.47
N ALA A 101 14.52 9.24 -3.84
CA ALA A 101 15.37 8.23 -3.20
C ALA A 101 16.75 8.07 -3.87
N GLU A 102 17.00 8.68 -5.04
CA GLU A 102 18.26 8.51 -5.79
C GLU A 102 19.27 9.65 -5.65
N ASN A 103 19.00 10.68 -4.84
CA ASN A 103 19.90 11.85 -4.78
C ASN A 103 20.14 12.36 -3.35
N ARG A 104 20.72 11.53 -2.47
CA ARG A 104 21.38 11.99 -1.25
C ARG A 104 22.53 11.10 -0.80
#